data_AF-A0A2E8X684-F1
#
_entry.id   AF-A0A2E8X684-F1
#
_cell.length_a   1.000
_cell.length_b   1.000
_cell.length_c   1.000
_cell.angle_alpha   90.00
_cell.angle_beta   90.00
_cell.angle_gamma   90.00
#
_symmetry.space_group_name_H-M   'P 1'
#
loop_
_entity.id
_entity.type
_entity.pdbx_description
1 polymer ?
#
loop_
_entity_poly.entity_id
_entity_poly.type
_entity_poly.pdbx_seq_one_letter_code
_entity_poly.pdbx_strand_id
1 'polypeptide(L)'
;MSYTALLRQKADSLWEKEYMHPFVQGIGSGSLELEKFQHYMKQDYLFLIEFSKVISLAIAKSKNLKDMGWFSTLLNETLNTEMALHVSFCKDFNI
;
A
#
# COMPACT_ATOMS: atom_id res chain seq x y z
N MET A 1 -26.01 -2.42 8.85
CA MET A 1 -24.77 -2.40 8.03
C MET A 1 -24.00 -1.13 8.35
N SER A 2 -22.71 -1.19 8.67
CA SER A 2 -21.89 0.01 8.94
C SER A 2 -21.59 0.78 7.64
N TYR A 3 -21.17 2.04 7.76
CA TYR A 3 -20.73 2.82 6.60
C TYR A 3 -19.53 2.18 5.89
N THR A 4 -18.59 1.61 6.64
CA THR A 4 -17.44 0.87 6.08
C THR A 4 -17.87 -0.38 5.31
N ALA A 5 -18.87 -1.12 5.80
CA ALA A 5 -19.43 -2.27 5.09
C ALA A 5 -20.12 -1.87 3.79
N LEU A 6 -20.84 -0.75 3.78
CA LEU A 6 -21.44 -0.19 2.55
C LEU A 6 -20.36 0.16 1.51
N LEU A 7 -19.28 0.83 1.92
CA LEU A 7 -18.18 1.19 1.01
C LEU A 7 -17.49 -0.05 0.45
N ARG A 8 -17.24 -1.06 1.29
CA ARG A 8 -16.66 -2.34 0.85
C ARG A 8 -17.54 -3.00 -0.20
N GLN A 9 -18.85 -3.11 0.05
CA GLN A 9 -19.81 -3.69 -0.88
C GLN A 9 -19.82 -2.97 -2.23
N LYS A 10 -19.78 -1.63 -2.22
CA LYS A 10 -19.71 -0.83 -3.46
C LYS A 10 -18.43 -1.09 -4.27
N ALA A 11 -17.34 -1.43 -3.59
CA ALA A 11 -16.05 -1.70 -4.23
C ALA A 11 -15.87 -3.17 -4.65
N ASP A 12 -16.81 -4.08 -4.34
CA ASP A 12 -16.67 -5.53 -4.58
C ASP A 12 -16.28 -5.85 -6.02
N SER A 13 -16.99 -5.29 -7.00
CA SER A 13 -16.69 -5.53 -8.42
C SER A 13 -15.32 -5.01 -8.87
N LEU A 14 -14.76 -4.00 -8.20
CA LEU A 14 -13.41 -3.52 -8.49
C LEU A 14 -12.37 -4.44 -7.85
N TRP A 15 -12.59 -4.86 -6.62
CA TRP A 15 -11.71 -5.82 -5.93
C TRP A 15 -11.63 -7.15 -6.67
N GLU A 16 -12.74 -7.66 -7.18
CA GLU A 16 -12.75 -8.87 -8.01
C GLU A 16 -11.93 -8.68 -9.29
N LYS A 17 -12.03 -7.51 -9.94
CA LYS A 17 -11.23 -7.21 -11.13
C LYS A 17 -9.74 -7.07 -10.83
N GLU A 18 -9.38 -6.40 -9.73
CA GLU A 18 -7.99 -6.28 -9.27
C GLU A 18 -7.41 -7.66 -8.95
N TYR A 19 -8.16 -8.49 -8.22
CA TYR A 19 -7.75 -9.85 -7.90
C TYR A 19 -7.54 -10.70 -9.16
N MET A 20 -8.46 -10.64 -10.12
CA MET A 20 -8.37 -11.37 -11.38
C MET A 20 -7.42 -10.74 -12.41
N HIS A 21 -6.80 -9.60 -12.10
CA HIS A 21 -5.90 -8.92 -13.02
C HIS A 21 -4.66 -9.79 -13.29
N PRO A 22 -4.16 -9.86 -14.55
CA PRO A 22 -3.02 -10.71 -14.89
C PRO A 22 -1.76 -10.47 -14.06
N PHE A 23 -1.56 -9.24 -13.59
CA PHE A 23 -0.45 -8.91 -12.69
C PHE A 23 -0.56 -9.65 -11.34
N VAL A 24 -1.71 -9.57 -10.66
CA VAL A 24 -1.94 -10.19 -9.36
C VAL A 24 -1.98 -11.71 -9.48
N GLN A 25 -2.69 -12.22 -10.49
CA GLN A 25 -2.71 -13.65 -10.79
C GLN A 25 -1.30 -14.18 -11.11
N GLY A 26 -0.51 -13.42 -11.87
CA GLY A 26 0.87 -13.76 -12.21
C GLY A 26 1.82 -13.79 -11.00
N ILE A 27 1.61 -12.93 -10.00
CA ILE A 27 2.33 -13.02 -8.73
C ILE A 27 1.94 -14.32 -8.02
N GLY A 28 0.64 -14.60 -7.89
CA GLY A 28 0.14 -15.78 -7.19
C GLY A 28 0.54 -17.11 -7.83
N SER A 29 0.62 -17.17 -9.16
CA SER A 29 1.06 -18.35 -9.91
C SER A 29 2.58 -18.45 -10.08
N GLY A 30 3.32 -17.37 -9.82
CA GLY A 30 4.75 -17.26 -10.13
C GLY A 30 5.07 -17.06 -11.61
N SER A 31 4.07 -16.77 -12.46
CA SER A 31 4.25 -16.60 -13.91
C SER A 31 4.45 -15.16 -14.36
N LEU A 32 4.48 -14.18 -13.45
CA LEU A 32 4.71 -12.78 -13.79
C LEU A 32 6.15 -12.57 -14.29
N GLU A 33 6.30 -11.88 -15.42
CA GLU A 33 7.62 -11.43 -15.91
C GLU A 33 8.33 -10.57 -14.85
N LEU A 34 9.58 -10.89 -14.58
CA LEU A 34 10.37 -10.23 -13.55
C LEU A 34 10.46 -8.72 -13.77
N GLU A 35 10.58 -8.26 -15.01
CA GLU A 35 10.70 -6.83 -15.35
C GLU A 35 9.43 -6.06 -14.96
N LYS A 36 8.24 -6.67 -15.10
CA LYS A 36 6.97 -6.07 -14.68
C LYS A 36 6.91 -5.94 -13.15
N PHE A 37 7.38 -6.97 -12.44
CA PHE A 37 7.49 -6.92 -10.99
C PHE A 37 8.46 -5.83 -10.53
N GLN A 38 9.66 -5.76 -11.13
CA GLN A 38 10.64 -4.73 -10.83
C GLN A 38 10.11 -3.31 -11.08
N HIS A 39 9.37 -3.12 -12.19
CA HIS A 39 8.73 -1.84 -12.48
C HIS A 39 7.71 -1.46 -11.39
N TYR A 40 6.84 -2.40 -11.01
CA TYR A 40 5.88 -2.20 -9.92
C TYR A 40 6.59 -1.81 -8.61
N MET A 41 7.62 -2.55 -8.20
CA MET A 41 8.36 -2.28 -6.96
C MET A 41 8.98 -0.89 -6.91
N LYS A 42 9.49 -0.38 -8.06
CA LYS A 42 9.99 1.00 -8.16
C LYS A 42 8.86 2.02 -8.00
N GLN A 43 7.70 1.77 -8.60
CA GLN A 43 6.54 2.67 -8.49
C GLN A 43 5.93 2.64 -7.08
N ASP A 44 5.87 1.48 -6.45
CA ASP A 44 5.34 1.31 -5.10
C ASP A 44 6.15 2.12 -4.07
N TYR A 45 7.48 2.17 -4.23
CA TYR A 45 8.32 3.04 -3.40
C TYR A 45 7.95 4.53 -3.55
N LEU A 46 7.71 5.01 -4.76
CA LEU A 46 7.28 6.39 -5.00
C LEU A 46 5.87 6.64 -4.44
N PHE A 47 4.99 5.65 -4.52
CA PHE A 47 3.67 5.70 -3.90
C PHE A 47 3.77 5.83 -2.38
N LEU A 48 4.64 5.07 -1.71
CA LEU A 48 4.82 5.12 -0.25
C LEU A 48 5.29 6.50 0.25
N ILE A 49 6.08 7.22 -0.55
CA ILE A 49 6.48 8.61 -0.24
C ILE A 49 5.24 9.52 -0.19
N GLU A 50 4.39 9.46 -1.21
CA GLU A 50 3.18 10.30 -1.24
C GLU A 50 2.13 9.83 -0.24
N PHE A 51 2.03 8.51 -0.01
CA PHE A 51 1.14 7.92 0.99
C PHE A 51 1.49 8.40 2.41
N SER A 52 2.79 8.50 2.73
CA SER A 52 3.27 9.08 3.99
C SER A 52 2.79 10.52 4.20
N LYS A 53 2.73 11.34 3.13
CA LYS A 53 2.17 12.69 3.21
C LYS A 53 0.66 12.67 3.47
N VAL A 54 -0.08 11.73 2.85
CA VAL A 54 -1.52 11.56 3.10
C VAL A 54 -1.78 11.17 4.56
N ILE A 55 -0.99 10.26 5.14
CA ILE A 55 -1.10 9.90 6.56
C ILE A 55 -0.82 11.13 7.45
N SER A 56 0.19 11.93 7.10
CA SER A 56 0.51 13.17 7.82
C SER A 56 -0.66 14.17 7.82
N LEU A 57 -1.39 14.27 6.69
CA LEU A 57 -2.63 15.06 6.63
C LEU A 57 -3.75 14.48 7.49
N ALA A 58 -3.83 13.16 7.63
CA ALA A 58 -4.79 12.51 8.53
C ALA A 58 -4.50 12.84 10.00
N ILE A 59 -3.22 12.86 10.41
CA ILE A 59 -2.81 13.34 11.75
C ILE A 59 -3.30 14.78 11.96
N ALA A 60 -2.99 15.69 11.03
CA ALA A 60 -3.34 17.10 11.13
C ALA A 60 -4.87 17.36 11.17
N LYS A 61 -5.67 16.49 10.55
CA LYS A 61 -7.14 16.60 10.50
C LYS A 61 -7.87 15.80 11.58
N SER A 62 -7.16 15.03 12.39
CA SER A 62 -7.75 14.19 13.42
C SER A 62 -8.38 15.05 14.53
N LYS A 63 -9.53 14.60 15.05
CA LYS A 63 -10.32 15.37 16.03
C LYS A 63 -9.94 15.10 17.49
N ASN A 64 -9.20 14.01 17.75
CA ASN A 64 -8.83 13.60 19.09
C ASN A 64 -7.41 13.00 19.11
N LEU A 65 -6.80 13.02 20.31
CA LEU A 65 -5.41 12.58 20.51
C LEU A 65 -5.20 11.09 20.24
N LYS A 66 -6.23 10.26 20.44
CA LYS A 66 -6.13 8.82 20.18
C LYS A 66 -5.92 8.54 18.70
N ASP A 67 -6.71 9.17 17.83
CA ASP A 67 -6.60 9.02 16.38
C ASP A 67 -5.29 9.64 15.85
N MET A 68 -4.89 10.81 16.39
CA MET A 68 -3.58 11.41 16.08
C MET A 68 -2.43 10.47 16.40
N GLY A 69 -2.46 9.85 17.59
CA GLY A 69 -1.45 8.88 18.01
C GLY A 69 -1.41 7.66 17.10
N TRP A 70 -2.58 7.12 16.73
CA TRP A 70 -2.67 5.98 15.83
C TRP A 70 -2.07 6.28 14.44
N PHE A 71 -2.45 7.40 13.81
CA PHE A 71 -1.88 7.79 12.51
C PHE A 71 -0.39 8.15 12.61
N SER A 72 0.07 8.69 13.74
CA SER A 72 1.50 8.96 13.97
C SER A 72 2.31 7.67 14.01
N THR A 73 1.80 6.63 14.69
CA THR A 73 2.41 5.30 14.68
C THR A 73 2.46 4.72 13.26
N LEU A 74 1.35 4.77 12.52
CA LEU A 74 1.30 4.32 11.13
C LEU A 74 2.32 5.06 10.25
N LEU A 75 2.41 6.38 10.38
CA LEU A 75 3.39 7.19 9.64
C LEU A 75 4.83 6.77 9.94
N ASN A 76 5.13 6.55 11.22
CA ASN A 76 6.47 6.11 11.64
C ASN A 76 6.81 4.72 11.10
N GLU A 77 5.86 3.78 11.14
CA GLU A 77 6.03 2.44 10.58
C GLU A 77 6.29 2.51 9.06
N THR A 78 5.49 3.27 8.31
CA THR A 78 5.69 3.42 6.87
C THR A 78 7.02 4.11 6.55
N LEU A 79 7.32 5.28 7.14
CA LEU A 79 8.53 6.04 6.82
C LEU A 79 9.83 5.34 7.24
N ASN A 80 9.86 4.76 8.45
CA ASN A 80 11.11 4.33 9.08
C ASN A 80 11.31 2.82 9.08
N THR A 81 10.26 2.02 8.83
CA THR A 81 10.36 0.55 8.78
C THR A 81 10.06 0.01 7.39
N GLU A 82 8.87 0.30 6.85
CA GLU A 82 8.43 -0.23 5.56
C GLU A 82 9.35 0.19 4.42
N MET A 83 9.74 1.46 4.34
CA MET A 83 10.63 1.97 3.29
C MET A 83 12.01 1.25 3.28
N ALA A 84 12.57 0.98 4.47
CA ALA A 84 13.86 0.28 4.58
C ALA A 84 13.73 -1.20 4.20
N LEU A 85 12.63 -1.85 4.62
CA LEU A 85 12.31 -3.23 4.23
C LEU A 85 12.12 -3.34 2.72
N HIS A 86 11.40 -2.38 2.11
CA HIS A 86 11.16 -2.30 0.68
C HIS A 86 12.47 -2.23 -0.11
N VAL A 87 13.38 -1.32 0.28
CA VAL A 87 14.70 -1.21 -0.34
C VAL A 87 15.53 -2.47 -0.16
N SER A 88 15.47 -3.11 1.02
CA SER A 88 16.17 -4.37 1.25
C SER A 88 15.66 -5.47 0.33
N PHE A 89 14.34 -5.63 0.22
CA PHE A 89 13.69 -6.65 -0.60
C PHE A 89 13.92 -6.41 -2.10
N CYS A 90 13.91 -5.15 -2.55
CA CYS A 90 14.25 -4.78 -3.93
C CYS A 90 15.63 -5.31 -4.39
N LYS A 91 16.60 -5.44 -3.47
CA LYS A 91 17.93 -5.98 -3.80
C LYS A 91 17.89 -7.43 -4.26
N ASP A 92 16.97 -8.23 -3.72
CA ASP A 92 16.80 -9.64 -4.10
C ASP A 92 16.38 -9.78 -5.57
N PHE A 93 15.86 -8.70 -6.16
CA PHE A 93 15.42 -8.62 -7.55
C PHE A 93 16.29 -7.71 -8.42
N ASN A 94 17.51 -7.36 -8.00
CA ASN A 94 18.43 -6.50 -8.76
C ASN A 94 17.84 -5.11 -9.15
N ILE A 95 17.10 -4.48 -8.22
CA ILE A 95 16.55 -3.13 -8.36
C ILE A 95 17.47 -2.09 -7.72
#